data_AF-A0A7Y2FB19-F1
#
_entry.id   AF-A0A7Y2FB19-F1
#
_cell.length_a   1.000
_cell.length_b   1.000
_cell.length_c   1.000
_cell.angle_alpha   90.00
_cell.angle_beta   90.00
_cell.angle_gamma   90.00
#
_symmetry.space_group_name_H-M   'P 1'
#
loop_
_entity.id
_entity.type
_entity.pdbx_description
1 polymer ?
#
loop_
_entity_poly.entity_id
_entity_poly.type
_entity_poly.pdbx_seq_one_letter_code
_entity_poly.pdbx_strand_id
1 'polypeptide(L)'
;MIKNLLSKILLLLVLFGSFQTTEAQIFKKKNKKEATKPTPKPKKGAIQPYSKVITKEATTDNGLFDVHVVDDKHFYEIPDSLFNREMLMVSRISKTASGIGFGGGKINTQVLRWEKKPKKVLLRVVSYNVFAADSLPVHEAVVNSNFEPVLYAFDIKAFKKDSLNPSTVIEIDDLFKKDVKALGMPDRLRKRYKATRLDDSRSYIETVKSYPLNVEARHVKTYNAGAAPSNGSLGSISIEINNSMVLLPKEPMKRRYFDRRVGWFARGQVDYGLDAQESKTITFLDRWRLEVKDEDMEKFNRGELVEPKKPIIYYVDRATPKQWVPFIKQGIEDWQVAFEAAGFKNAILAMDPPSPEEDPEWSPEDVRYSVVRYLASPIPNANGPHVSDPRSGEILESDINWYHNVMTLLRNWYFVQTAAINPDARNVAFKDEVMGRLIRFVSSHEVGHTLGLPHNMGSSVAYPVDSLRSASFTKKYGTAPSIMDYARFNYVAQPGDGDVALMPNIGVYDKYAIKWGYKPIHGVSAIDEKGTLDDWILEHAGDPLYRFGHQQVGDVVDPSSQTEDLGDNAIKASDYGIQNLKRIVPNLVTWTQEDGKNYDDLKTLYGQVVSQFNR
;
A
#
# COMPACT_ATOMS: atom_id res chain seq x y z
N MET A 1 -53.38 76.74 2.16
CA MET A 1 -52.31 76.10 1.36
C MET A 1 -51.30 77.20 1.06
N ILE A 2 -50.09 77.29 1.59
CA ILE A 2 -49.02 76.32 1.82
C ILE A 2 -48.27 76.77 3.10
N LYS A 3 -48.34 75.96 4.16
CA LYS A 3 -47.44 76.02 5.33
C LYS A 3 -46.84 74.62 5.43
N ASN A 4 -45.64 74.38 4.87
CA ASN A 4 -44.72 73.26 5.19
C ASN A 4 -43.59 73.08 4.14
N LEU A 5 -42.69 74.05 3.96
CA LEU A 5 -41.43 73.72 3.26
C LEU A 5 -40.19 74.57 3.63
N LEU A 6 -40.36 75.73 4.27
CA LEU A 6 -39.23 76.63 4.54
C LEU A 6 -38.39 76.31 5.79
N SER A 7 -38.90 75.50 6.73
CA SER A 7 -38.15 75.15 7.96
C SER A 7 -37.14 73.99 7.80
N LYS A 8 -37.08 73.34 6.64
CA LYS A 8 -36.18 72.18 6.42
C LYS A 8 -34.93 72.48 5.59
N ILE A 9 -34.76 73.70 5.09
CA ILE A 9 -33.63 74.08 4.23
C ILE A 9 -32.59 74.96 4.97
N LEU A 10 -32.95 75.56 6.11
CA LEU A 10 -32.05 76.47 6.85
C LEU A 10 -31.13 75.77 7.87
N LEU A 11 -31.35 74.48 8.18
CA LEU A 11 -30.49 73.74 9.14
C LEU A 11 -29.36 72.94 8.47
N LEU A 12 -29.28 72.96 7.14
CA LEU A 12 -28.35 72.15 6.34
C LEU A 12 -27.12 72.93 5.84
N LEU A 13 -26.91 74.17 6.30
CA LEU A 13 -25.89 75.09 5.76
C LEU A 13 -24.96 75.75 6.81
N VAL A 14 -24.93 75.28 8.07
CA VAL A 14 -24.16 75.94 9.15
C VAL A 14 -23.01 75.08 9.74
N LEU A 15 -22.75 73.85 9.28
CA LEU A 15 -21.73 73.01 9.92
C LEU A 15 -20.64 72.44 8.99
N PHE A 16 -20.31 73.14 7.90
CA PHE A 16 -19.05 72.96 7.17
C PHE A 16 -18.18 74.22 7.28
N GLY A 17 -16.98 74.06 7.86
CA GLY A 17 -15.94 75.08 8.05
C GLY A 17 -15.76 75.40 9.54
N SER A 18 -14.60 75.21 10.20
CA SER A 18 -13.22 75.37 9.74
C SER A 18 -12.25 74.66 10.69
N PHE A 19 -11.09 74.28 10.16
CA PHE A 19 -9.99 73.58 10.82
C PHE A 19 -9.06 74.49 11.68
N GLN A 20 -8.21 73.81 12.47
CA GLN A 20 -6.88 74.16 13.01
C GLN A 20 -6.81 74.80 14.41
N THR A 21 -5.86 74.55 15.33
CA THR A 21 -4.82 73.51 15.64
C THR A 21 -4.19 73.93 16.98
N THR A 22 -3.65 72.98 17.78
CA THR A 22 -2.49 73.11 18.74
C THR A 22 -2.55 74.20 19.84
N GLU A 23 -2.21 74.01 21.12
CA GLU A 23 -1.16 73.25 21.82
C GLU A 23 -1.49 73.33 23.33
N ALA A 24 -1.37 72.23 24.07
CA ALA A 24 -0.37 71.99 25.12
C ALA A 24 -0.67 72.53 26.54
N GLN A 25 -0.66 71.58 27.49
CA GLN A 25 -0.42 71.70 28.94
C GLN A 25 -1.51 72.46 29.74
N ILE A 26 -2.18 71.85 30.70
CA ILE A 26 -1.62 71.63 32.04
C ILE A 26 -2.30 70.44 32.73
N PHE A 27 -1.43 69.58 33.25
CA PHE A 27 -1.68 68.40 34.07
C PHE A 27 -2.58 68.67 35.29
N LYS A 28 -3.59 67.80 35.49
CA LYS A 28 -3.91 67.19 36.80
C LYS A 28 -4.77 65.93 36.62
N LYS A 29 -4.08 64.79 36.46
CA LYS A 29 -4.63 63.43 36.54
C LYS A 29 -5.18 63.17 37.95
N LYS A 30 -6.48 62.87 38.05
CA LYS A 30 -7.05 62.08 39.16
C LYS A 30 -7.26 60.67 38.64
N ASN A 31 -6.38 59.74 39.03
CA ASN A 31 -6.47 58.32 38.71
C ASN A 31 -7.74 57.72 39.33
N LYS A 32 -8.79 57.53 38.53
CA LYS A 32 -9.81 56.51 38.81
C LYS A 32 -9.37 55.26 38.04
N LYS A 33 -8.80 54.29 38.74
CA LYS A 33 -8.63 52.92 38.23
C LYS A 33 -10.04 52.39 37.95
N GLU A 34 -10.45 52.37 36.69
CA GLU A 34 -11.47 51.42 36.26
C GLU A 34 -10.88 50.03 36.46
N ALA A 35 -11.43 49.31 37.43
CA ALA A 35 -11.17 47.90 37.60
C ALA A 35 -11.65 47.20 36.33
N THR A 36 -10.71 46.75 35.52
CA THR A 36 -10.93 45.77 34.46
C THR A 36 -11.65 44.59 35.09
N LYS A 37 -12.94 44.43 34.78
CA LYS A 37 -13.69 43.22 35.11
C LYS A 37 -12.87 42.02 34.59
N PRO A 38 -12.62 41.00 35.42
CA PRO A 38 -11.96 39.80 34.93
C PRO A 38 -12.80 39.25 33.78
N THR A 39 -12.16 39.08 32.62
CA THR A 39 -12.75 38.37 31.48
C THR A 39 -13.28 37.03 32.01
N PRO A 40 -14.57 36.70 31.79
CA PRO A 40 -15.12 35.45 32.30
C PRO A 40 -14.26 34.31 31.78
N LYS A 41 -13.81 33.43 32.70
CA LYS A 41 -13.08 32.20 32.33
C LYS A 41 -13.91 31.52 31.22
N PRO A 42 -13.31 31.18 30.06
CA PRO A 42 -14.05 30.56 28.97
C PRO A 42 -14.73 29.29 29.49
N LYS A 43 -16.01 29.10 29.11
CA LYS A 43 -16.74 27.86 29.42
C LYS A 43 -15.92 26.67 28.89
N LYS A 44 -15.82 25.59 29.68
CA LYS A 44 -15.13 24.35 29.28
C LYS A 44 -15.72 23.87 27.94
N GLY A 45 -14.88 23.78 26.90
CA GLY A 45 -15.30 23.42 25.54
C GLY A 45 -15.69 24.59 24.62
N ALA A 46 -15.50 25.85 25.02
CA ALA A 46 -15.67 26.99 24.10
C ALA A 46 -14.48 27.10 23.14
N ILE A 47 -14.79 27.35 21.85
CA ILE A 47 -13.80 27.63 20.81
C ILE A 47 -12.97 28.85 21.21
N GLN A 48 -11.65 28.74 21.14
CA GLN A 48 -10.70 29.77 21.55
C GLN A 48 -10.15 30.55 20.34
N PRO A 49 -9.57 31.74 20.58
CA PRO A 49 -8.73 32.40 19.59
C PRO A 49 -7.56 31.50 19.16
N TYR A 50 -7.25 31.48 17.86
CA TYR A 50 -6.20 30.64 17.27
C TYR A 50 -4.87 30.69 18.03
N SER A 51 -4.35 31.89 18.29
CA SER A 51 -3.06 32.10 18.98
C SER A 51 -3.02 31.64 20.44
N LYS A 52 -4.17 31.30 21.04
CA LYS A 52 -4.25 30.69 22.37
C LYS A 52 -4.21 29.16 22.33
N VAL A 53 -4.45 28.56 21.16
CA VAL A 53 -4.42 27.10 20.96
C VAL A 53 -3.11 26.73 20.30
N ILE A 54 -2.82 27.36 19.16
CA ILE A 54 -1.55 27.23 18.45
C ILE A 54 -0.70 28.45 18.82
N THR A 55 0.16 28.27 19.82
CA THR A 55 1.00 29.35 20.35
C THR A 55 2.24 29.54 19.48
N LYS A 56 3.10 30.52 19.82
CA LYS A 56 4.33 30.78 19.05
C LYS A 56 5.39 29.70 19.25
N GLU A 57 5.26 28.95 20.34
CA GLU A 57 6.12 27.84 20.74
C GLU A 57 5.71 26.52 20.06
N ALA A 58 4.62 26.53 19.28
CA ALA A 58 4.15 25.37 18.54
C ALA A 58 5.21 24.88 17.54
N THR A 59 5.56 23.59 17.62
CA THR A 59 6.28 22.93 16.52
C THR A 59 5.25 22.50 15.48
N THR A 60 5.46 22.88 14.22
CA THR A 60 4.50 22.62 13.14
C THR A 60 5.16 21.83 12.02
N ASP A 61 4.52 20.75 11.64
CA ASP A 61 4.82 19.98 10.44
C ASP A 61 3.71 20.23 9.40
N ASN A 62 4.08 20.67 8.20
CA ASN A 62 3.14 21.12 7.18
C ASN A 62 2.95 20.05 6.11
N GLY A 63 1.71 19.82 5.69
CA GLY A 63 1.42 18.80 4.66
C GLY A 63 -0.05 18.77 4.29
N LEU A 64 -0.64 17.58 4.23
CA LEU A 64 -2.06 17.40 3.96
C LEU A 64 -2.90 18.15 5.01
N PHE A 65 -2.57 17.95 6.28
CA PHE A 65 -2.99 18.77 7.42
C PHE A 65 -1.76 19.41 8.04
N ASP A 66 -1.86 20.61 8.59
CA ASP A 66 -0.76 21.08 9.44
C ASP A 66 -0.90 20.36 10.80
N VAL A 67 0.20 19.78 11.27
CA VAL A 67 0.28 19.05 12.53
C VAL A 67 1.05 19.91 13.51
N HIS A 68 0.39 20.36 14.58
CA HIS A 68 1.01 21.18 15.61
C HIS A 68 1.23 20.38 16.88
N VAL A 69 2.37 20.59 17.53
CA VAL A 69 2.66 20.13 18.88
C VAL A 69 2.80 21.34 19.81
N VAL A 70 1.96 21.42 20.84
CA VAL A 70 1.97 22.48 21.85
C VAL A 70 1.82 21.85 23.23
N ASP A 71 2.79 22.05 24.12
CA ASP A 71 2.82 21.44 25.46
C ASP A 71 2.49 19.93 25.45
N ASP A 72 3.18 19.17 24.57
CA ASP A 72 3.01 17.73 24.33
C ASP A 72 1.63 17.27 23.80
N LYS A 73 0.76 18.21 23.43
CA LYS A 73 -0.52 17.94 22.79
C LYS A 73 -0.42 18.09 21.29
N HIS A 74 -1.07 17.17 20.60
CA HIS A 74 -1.07 17.14 19.15
C HIS A 74 -2.38 17.69 18.60
N PHE A 75 -2.26 18.54 17.59
CA PHE A 75 -3.39 19.16 16.92
C PHE A 75 -3.31 18.93 15.42
N TYR A 76 -4.47 18.68 14.80
CA TYR A 76 -4.63 18.83 13.36
C TYR A 76 -5.27 20.18 13.08
N GLU A 77 -4.61 20.96 12.23
CA GLU A 77 -5.20 22.06 11.49
C GLU A 77 -5.61 21.54 10.11
N ILE A 78 -6.91 21.39 9.92
CA ILE A 78 -7.50 20.85 8.70
C ILE A 78 -7.91 22.02 7.80
N PRO A 79 -7.33 22.15 6.60
CA PRO A 79 -7.84 23.08 5.58
C PRO A 79 -9.33 22.83 5.32
N ASP A 80 -10.14 23.89 5.34
CA ASP A 80 -11.60 23.74 5.22
C ASP A 80 -12.00 23.11 3.87
N SER A 81 -11.15 23.24 2.84
CA SER A 81 -11.32 22.62 1.51
C SER A 81 -11.19 21.09 1.50
N LEU A 82 -10.66 20.49 2.57
CA LEU A 82 -10.53 19.04 2.72
C LEU A 82 -11.70 18.41 3.47
N PHE A 83 -12.62 19.19 4.05
CA PHE A 83 -13.83 18.60 4.62
C PHE A 83 -14.69 17.96 3.53
N ASN A 84 -15.29 16.82 3.87
CA ASN A 84 -16.01 15.93 2.97
C ASN A 84 -15.18 15.28 1.87
N ARG A 85 -13.86 15.52 1.81
CA ARG A 85 -12.95 14.68 1.03
C ARG A 85 -12.72 13.37 1.76
N GLU A 86 -12.63 12.32 0.98
CA GLU A 86 -12.41 10.96 1.48
C GLU A 86 -10.93 10.66 1.55
N MET A 87 -10.57 9.93 2.60
CA MET A 87 -9.20 9.52 2.87
C MET A 87 -9.19 8.04 3.24
N LEU A 88 -8.21 7.29 2.77
CA LEU A 88 -8.04 5.89 3.10
C LEU A 88 -7.13 5.76 4.33
N MET A 89 -7.67 5.23 5.41
CA MET A 89 -6.91 4.93 6.62
C MET A 89 -6.40 3.49 6.58
N VAL A 90 -5.11 3.31 6.41
CA VAL A 90 -4.42 2.01 6.45
C VAL A 90 -3.69 1.87 7.78
N SER A 91 -4.06 0.87 8.57
CA SER A 91 -3.44 0.57 9.86
C SER A 91 -2.51 -0.62 9.74
N ARG A 92 -1.25 -0.48 10.21
CA ARG A 92 -0.24 -1.54 10.19
C ARG A 92 0.43 -1.66 11.56
N ILE A 93 0.85 -2.87 11.94
CA ILE A 93 1.78 -3.04 13.07
C ILE A 93 3.16 -2.56 12.60
N SER A 94 3.74 -1.56 13.23
CA SER A 94 5.10 -1.10 12.91
C SER A 94 6.15 -1.86 13.70
N LYS A 95 5.90 -2.08 15.00
CA LYS A 95 6.75 -2.91 15.88
C LYS A 95 5.91 -3.74 16.83
N THR A 96 6.36 -4.95 17.13
CA THR A 96 5.68 -5.84 18.07
C THR A 96 6.62 -6.87 18.68
N ALA A 97 6.20 -7.44 19.81
CA ALA A 97 6.89 -8.56 20.42
C ALA A 97 6.61 -9.87 19.65
N SER A 98 7.48 -10.87 19.83
CA SER A 98 7.39 -12.16 19.17
C SER A 98 6.02 -12.82 19.33
N GLY A 99 5.49 -13.36 18.23
CA GLY A 99 4.24 -14.14 18.24
C GLY A 99 2.94 -13.33 18.11
N ILE A 100 2.97 -12.00 17.98
CA ILE A 100 1.77 -11.17 17.75
C ILE A 100 1.54 -10.90 16.25
N GLY A 101 2.63 -10.73 15.50
CA GLY A 101 2.66 -10.37 14.09
C GLY A 101 4.07 -9.95 13.68
N PHE A 102 4.19 -9.12 12.65
CA PHE A 102 5.45 -8.56 12.19
C PHE A 102 5.30 -7.09 11.80
N GLY A 103 6.40 -6.34 11.83
CA GLY A 103 6.44 -4.95 11.36
C GLY A 103 6.11 -4.85 9.86
N GLY A 104 5.17 -3.99 9.49
CA GLY A 104 4.61 -3.86 8.14
C GLY A 104 3.28 -4.60 7.95
N GLY A 105 2.87 -5.47 8.87
CA GLY A 105 1.64 -6.25 8.75
C GLY A 105 0.37 -5.40 8.83
N LYS A 106 -0.47 -5.43 7.78
CA LYS A 106 -1.76 -4.73 7.72
C LYS A 106 -2.76 -5.33 8.72
N ILE A 107 -3.38 -4.49 9.53
CA ILE A 107 -4.39 -4.89 10.52
C ILE A 107 -5.78 -4.33 10.24
N ASN A 108 -5.89 -3.18 9.56
CA ASN A 108 -7.18 -2.62 9.17
C ASN A 108 -7.05 -1.69 7.95
N THR A 109 -8.13 -1.51 7.21
CA THR A 109 -8.24 -0.52 6.13
C THR A 109 -9.68 -0.04 6.03
N GLN A 110 -9.87 1.28 6.01
CA GLN A 110 -11.20 1.89 6.01
C GLN A 110 -11.17 3.26 5.34
N VAL A 111 -12.22 3.60 4.60
CA VAL A 111 -12.38 4.96 4.06
C VAL A 111 -12.98 5.83 5.15
N LEU A 112 -12.34 6.97 5.39
CA LEU A 112 -12.75 7.95 6.38
C LEU A 112 -13.09 9.27 5.69
N ARG A 113 -14.04 10.00 6.28
CA ARG A 113 -14.40 11.34 5.84
C ARG A 113 -14.51 12.28 7.03
N TRP A 114 -13.81 13.41 6.96
CA TRP A 114 -13.90 14.47 7.95
C TRP A 114 -15.10 15.35 7.64
N GLU A 115 -16.03 15.48 8.59
CA GLU A 115 -17.25 16.25 8.45
C GLU A 115 -17.27 17.40 9.48
N LYS A 116 -17.32 18.64 9.00
CA LYS A 116 -17.40 19.83 9.86
C LYS A 116 -18.85 20.12 10.27
N LYS A 117 -19.08 20.20 11.58
CA LYS A 117 -20.31 20.73 12.21
C LYS A 117 -20.00 22.06 12.91
N PRO A 118 -21.00 22.86 13.32
CA PRO A 118 -20.76 24.20 13.88
C PRO A 118 -19.81 24.27 15.09
N LYS A 119 -19.74 23.19 15.89
CA LYS A 119 -18.89 23.11 17.10
C LYS A 119 -18.00 21.88 17.16
N LYS A 120 -18.13 20.97 16.19
CA LYS A 120 -17.47 19.67 16.21
C LYS A 120 -16.95 19.32 14.82
N VAL A 121 -15.91 18.50 14.78
CA VAL A 121 -15.52 17.76 13.58
C VAL A 121 -15.83 16.29 13.85
N LEU A 122 -16.50 15.63 12.92
CA LEU A 122 -16.80 14.20 12.98
C LEU A 122 -15.87 13.46 12.02
N LEU A 123 -15.36 12.32 12.45
CA LEU A 123 -14.66 11.37 11.61
C LEU A 123 -15.65 10.25 11.28
N ARG A 124 -16.08 10.18 10.02
CA ARG A 124 -17.06 9.20 9.53
C ARG A 124 -16.36 8.01 8.90
N VAL A 125 -16.97 6.83 8.99
CA VAL A 125 -16.58 5.65 8.21
C VAL A 125 -17.46 5.58 6.97
N VAL A 126 -16.83 5.62 5.80
CA VAL A 126 -17.50 5.51 4.49
C VAL A 126 -17.38 4.08 3.99
N SER A 127 -18.47 3.53 3.49
CA SER A 127 -18.52 2.21 2.89
C SER A 127 -18.83 2.31 1.40
N TYR A 128 -18.08 1.55 0.60
CA TYR A 128 -18.28 1.42 -0.84
C TYR A 128 -18.79 0.02 -1.22
N ASN A 129 -19.21 -0.78 -0.24
CA ASN A 129 -19.73 -2.13 -0.50
C ASN A 129 -21.03 -2.09 -1.31
N VAL A 130 -21.77 -1.00 -1.23
CA VAL A 130 -23.02 -0.74 -1.97
C VAL A 130 -22.88 0.59 -2.69
N PHE A 131 -23.30 0.64 -3.95
CA PHE A 131 -23.12 1.80 -4.83
C PHE A 131 -24.34 2.04 -5.72
N ALA A 132 -24.58 3.31 -6.03
CA ALA A 132 -25.39 3.77 -7.15
C ALA A 132 -24.89 5.15 -7.57
N ALA A 133 -24.88 5.43 -8.89
CA ALA A 133 -24.48 6.73 -9.42
C ALA A 133 -25.41 7.84 -8.86
N ASP A 134 -24.83 8.98 -8.49
CA ASP A 134 -25.54 10.14 -7.93
C ASP A 134 -26.56 10.78 -8.91
N SER A 135 -26.39 10.53 -10.20
CA SER A 135 -27.34 10.88 -11.25
C SER A 135 -28.63 10.06 -11.25
N LEU A 136 -28.70 8.97 -10.47
CA LEU A 136 -29.85 8.07 -10.42
C LEU A 136 -30.71 8.29 -9.16
N PRO A 137 -32.05 8.25 -9.24
CA PRO A 137 -32.92 8.39 -8.07
C PRO A 137 -32.65 7.38 -6.94
N VAL A 138 -32.27 6.15 -7.30
CA VAL A 138 -31.96 5.08 -6.33
C VAL A 138 -30.76 5.41 -5.42
N HIS A 139 -29.91 6.37 -5.82
CA HIS A 139 -28.80 6.86 -4.99
C HIS A 139 -29.27 7.32 -3.61
N GLU A 140 -30.41 8.00 -3.52
CA GLU A 140 -30.95 8.46 -2.24
C GLU A 140 -31.26 7.29 -1.31
N ALA A 141 -31.86 6.21 -1.83
CA ALA A 141 -32.14 5.00 -1.06
C ALA A 141 -30.86 4.29 -0.61
N VAL A 142 -29.83 4.27 -1.47
CA VAL A 142 -28.51 3.72 -1.14
C VAL A 142 -27.85 4.51 -0.01
N VAL A 143 -27.83 5.85 -0.09
CA VAL A 143 -27.27 6.71 0.97
C VAL A 143 -28.03 6.55 2.27
N ASN A 144 -29.37 6.54 2.23
CA ASN A 144 -30.21 6.38 3.42
C ASN A 144 -30.03 5.01 4.10
N SER A 145 -29.82 3.95 3.31
CA SER A 145 -29.60 2.59 3.81
C SER A 145 -28.17 2.35 4.27
N ASN A 146 -27.22 3.22 3.91
CA ASN A 146 -25.80 3.13 4.26
C ASN A 146 -25.35 4.34 5.07
N PHE A 147 -26.08 4.67 6.15
CA PHE A 147 -25.69 5.75 7.07
C PHE A 147 -24.25 5.58 7.57
N GLU A 148 -23.42 6.59 7.32
CA GLU A 148 -22.01 6.59 7.71
C GLU A 148 -21.84 6.72 9.23
N PRO A 149 -21.36 5.67 9.92
CA PRO A 149 -21.16 5.71 11.36
C PRO A 149 -20.12 6.77 11.75
N VAL A 150 -20.30 7.38 12.92
CA VAL A 150 -19.27 8.26 13.52
C VAL A 150 -18.22 7.38 14.20
N LEU A 151 -17.01 7.38 13.67
CA LEU A 151 -15.85 6.73 14.31
C LEU A 151 -15.39 7.53 15.53
N TYR A 152 -15.31 8.86 15.39
CA TYR A 152 -14.86 9.75 16.45
C TYR A 152 -15.44 11.16 16.28
N ALA A 153 -15.55 11.92 17.38
CA ALA A 153 -16.04 13.29 17.37
C ALA A 153 -15.10 14.20 18.17
N PHE A 154 -14.64 15.27 17.52
CA PHE A 154 -13.71 16.24 18.07
C PHE A 154 -14.43 17.55 18.38
N ASP A 155 -14.10 18.17 19.52
CA ASP A 155 -14.47 19.56 19.75
C ASP A 155 -13.52 20.48 18.97
N ILE A 156 -14.09 21.46 18.27
CA ILE A 156 -13.29 22.48 17.58
C ILE A 156 -12.58 23.35 18.63
N LYS A 157 -11.25 23.43 18.54
CA LYS A 157 -10.43 24.19 19.49
C LYS A 157 -10.25 25.64 19.03
N ALA A 158 -10.04 25.85 17.74
CA ALA A 158 -9.91 27.17 17.12
C ALA A 158 -10.24 27.14 15.63
N PHE A 159 -10.38 28.35 15.06
CA PHE A 159 -10.40 28.56 13.61
C PHE A 159 -9.26 29.50 13.25
N LYS A 160 -8.53 29.18 12.18
CA LYS A 160 -7.64 30.15 11.54
C LYS A 160 -8.47 31.00 10.60
N LYS A 161 -8.58 32.29 10.92
CA LYS A 161 -9.29 33.26 10.10
C LYS A 161 -8.35 33.82 9.04
N ASP A 162 -8.00 32.97 8.09
CA ASP A 162 -7.33 33.35 6.85
C ASP A 162 -8.39 33.42 5.75
N SER A 163 -8.48 34.57 5.08
CA SER A 163 -9.47 34.80 4.02
C SER A 163 -9.22 33.96 2.77
N LEU A 164 -7.98 33.48 2.56
CA LEU A 164 -7.58 32.68 1.40
C LEU A 164 -7.54 31.19 1.74
N ASN A 165 -7.09 30.83 2.95
CA ASN A 165 -6.92 29.44 3.36
C ASN A 165 -7.52 29.19 4.76
N PRO A 166 -8.85 29.25 4.92
CA PRO A 166 -9.48 28.99 6.21
C PRO A 166 -9.24 27.54 6.65
N SER A 167 -8.99 27.36 7.95
CA SER A 167 -8.73 26.04 8.52
C SER A 167 -9.33 25.90 9.92
N THR A 168 -9.53 24.64 10.32
CA THR A 168 -10.16 24.25 11.59
C THR A 168 -9.19 23.43 12.42
N VAL A 169 -9.00 23.83 13.68
CA VAL A 169 -8.05 23.18 14.60
C VAL A 169 -8.79 22.25 15.57
N ILE A 170 -8.33 20.99 15.64
CA ILE A 170 -8.80 19.97 16.58
C ILE A 170 -7.61 19.34 17.33
N GLU A 171 -7.86 18.85 18.55
CA GLU A 171 -6.88 18.09 19.34
C GLU A 171 -7.09 16.59 19.09
N ILE A 172 -6.04 15.84 18.79
CA ILE A 172 -6.15 14.46 18.27
C ILE A 172 -5.63 13.37 19.21
N ASP A 173 -5.07 13.77 20.35
CA ASP A 173 -4.47 12.88 21.34
C ASP A 173 -5.36 11.67 21.68
N ASP A 174 -6.64 11.91 21.99
CA ASP A 174 -7.54 10.83 22.42
C ASP A 174 -7.88 9.84 21.28
N LEU A 175 -7.82 10.24 20.01
CA LEU A 175 -8.05 9.33 18.89
C LEU A 175 -7.03 8.18 18.89
N PHE A 176 -5.78 8.48 19.22
CA PHE A 176 -4.67 7.54 19.17
C PHE A 176 -4.33 6.96 20.55
N LYS A 177 -4.43 7.74 21.64
CA LYS A 177 -4.15 7.28 23.01
C LYS A 177 -5.25 6.40 23.60
N LYS A 178 -6.52 6.60 23.24
CA LYS A 178 -7.65 5.79 23.75
C LYS A 178 -7.89 4.57 22.88
N ASP A 179 -8.71 3.64 23.38
CA ASP A 179 -9.04 2.39 22.68
C ASP A 179 -10.09 2.58 21.59
N VAL A 180 -9.76 3.36 20.56
CA VAL A 180 -10.52 3.40 19.31
C VAL A 180 -10.24 2.09 18.56
N LYS A 181 -11.18 1.14 18.65
CA LYS A 181 -11.00 -0.24 18.18
C LYS A 181 -10.51 -0.34 16.74
N ALA A 182 -11.04 0.51 15.85
CA ALA A 182 -10.69 0.50 14.44
C ALA A 182 -9.23 0.93 14.16
N LEU A 183 -8.55 1.57 15.12
CA LEU A 183 -7.15 2.00 15.06
C LEU A 183 -6.29 1.26 16.10
N GLY A 184 -6.77 0.15 16.65
CA GLY A 184 -6.12 -0.61 17.71
C GLY A 184 -5.88 -2.07 17.34
N MET A 185 -5.65 -2.91 18.36
CA MET A 185 -5.45 -4.35 18.15
C MET A 185 -6.69 -4.99 17.49
N PRO A 186 -6.54 -5.74 16.38
CA PRO A 186 -7.68 -6.39 15.72
C PRO A 186 -8.32 -7.49 16.57
N ASP A 187 -9.63 -7.64 16.45
CA ASP A 187 -10.46 -8.50 17.31
C ASP A 187 -10.02 -9.97 17.34
N ARG A 188 -9.50 -10.51 16.22
CA ARG A 188 -8.96 -11.87 16.17
C ARG A 188 -7.79 -12.05 17.14
N LEU A 189 -6.88 -11.07 17.21
CA LEU A 189 -5.74 -11.10 18.13
C LEU A 189 -6.21 -10.86 19.57
N ARG A 190 -7.17 -9.95 19.78
CA ARG A 190 -7.77 -9.75 21.10
C ARG A 190 -8.35 -11.04 21.67
N LYS A 191 -9.13 -11.78 20.86
CA LYS A 191 -9.70 -13.07 21.26
C LYS A 191 -8.61 -14.12 21.52
N ARG A 192 -7.65 -14.26 20.59
CA ARG A 192 -6.55 -15.24 20.70
C ARG A 192 -5.75 -15.06 21.99
N TYR A 193 -5.41 -13.82 22.36
CA TYR A 193 -4.56 -13.53 23.50
C TYR A 193 -5.31 -13.07 24.75
N LYS A 194 -6.65 -13.16 24.73
CA LYS A 194 -7.52 -12.71 25.83
C LYS A 194 -7.18 -11.27 26.25
N ALA A 195 -6.97 -10.39 25.27
CA ALA A 195 -6.72 -8.98 25.50
C ALA A 195 -8.02 -8.29 25.96
N THR A 196 -7.92 -7.48 27.00
CA THR A 196 -9.04 -6.82 27.68
C THR A 196 -8.97 -5.31 27.49
N ARG A 197 -8.86 -4.54 28.58
CA ARG A 197 -8.79 -3.07 28.53
C ARG A 197 -7.42 -2.59 28.05
N LEU A 198 -7.42 -1.46 27.35
CA LEU A 198 -6.22 -0.67 27.11
C LEU A 198 -5.72 -0.08 28.44
N ASP A 199 -4.41 -0.01 28.57
CA ASP A 199 -3.72 0.71 29.62
C ASP A 199 -3.29 2.09 29.10
N ASP A 200 -4.10 3.11 29.41
CA ASP A 200 -3.88 4.49 28.99
C ASP A 200 -2.53 5.05 29.47
N SER A 201 -2.01 4.59 30.61
CA SER A 201 -0.75 5.08 31.19
C SER A 201 0.49 4.57 30.46
N ARG A 202 0.34 3.45 29.75
CA ARG A 202 1.39 2.80 28.93
C ARG A 202 1.08 2.87 27.44
N SER A 203 0.21 3.80 27.04
CA SER A 203 -0.16 4.04 25.64
C SER A 203 0.05 5.51 25.31
N TYR A 204 0.75 5.78 24.22
CA TYR A 204 1.21 7.13 23.90
C TYR A 204 1.46 7.30 22.39
N ILE A 205 1.48 8.54 21.93
CA ILE A 205 1.82 8.89 20.55
C ILE A 205 3.34 8.98 20.48
N GLU A 206 3.94 8.30 19.51
CA GLU A 206 5.37 8.36 19.22
C GLU A 206 5.65 9.54 18.30
N THR A 207 4.97 9.60 17.16
CA THR A 207 5.12 10.67 16.16
C THR A 207 3.83 10.87 15.39
N VAL A 208 3.61 12.11 14.94
CA VAL A 208 2.61 12.40 13.91
C VAL A 208 3.28 13.27 12.86
N LYS A 209 3.32 12.78 11.62
CA LYS A 209 3.97 13.45 10.49
C LYS A 209 2.97 13.77 9.41
N SER A 210 3.17 14.89 8.73
CA SER A 210 2.34 15.32 7.62
C SER A 210 3.13 15.34 6.32
N TYR A 211 2.56 14.73 5.30
CA TYR A 211 3.07 14.73 3.94
C TYR A 211 2.03 15.34 3.02
N PRO A 212 2.38 15.77 1.80
CA PRO A 212 1.44 16.47 0.93
C PRO A 212 0.14 15.71 0.64
N LEU A 213 0.17 14.37 0.63
CA LEU A 213 -0.97 13.52 0.31
C LEU A 213 -1.37 12.55 1.42
N ASN A 214 -0.67 12.52 2.55
CA ASN A 214 -1.00 11.65 3.68
C ASN A 214 -0.56 12.20 5.03
N VAL A 215 -1.19 11.72 6.10
CA VAL A 215 -0.74 11.96 7.48
C VAL A 215 -0.44 10.60 8.12
N GLU A 216 0.71 10.48 8.76
CA GLU A 216 1.20 9.27 9.42
C GLU A 216 1.21 9.46 10.93
N ALA A 217 0.41 8.66 11.66
CA ALA A 217 0.39 8.68 13.11
C ALA A 217 0.91 7.34 13.66
N ARG A 218 2.05 7.39 14.34
CA ARG A 218 2.62 6.26 15.08
C ARG A 218 2.30 6.37 16.56
N HIS A 219 1.79 5.31 17.14
CA HIS A 219 1.44 5.25 18.55
C HIS A 219 1.62 3.85 19.12
N VAL A 220 1.91 3.78 20.42
CA VAL A 220 2.00 2.54 21.18
C VAL A 220 0.69 2.33 21.92
N LYS A 221 0.13 1.12 21.79
CA LYS A 221 -1.04 0.67 22.56
C LYS A 221 -0.68 -0.54 23.39
N THR A 222 -0.92 -0.43 24.70
CA THR A 222 -0.70 -1.52 25.65
C THR A 222 -2.03 -2.06 26.16
N TYR A 223 -2.27 -3.35 25.97
CA TYR A 223 -3.50 -4.04 26.38
C TYR A 223 -3.21 -5.04 27.48
N ASN A 224 -4.02 -5.06 28.55
CA ASN A 224 -3.95 -6.15 29.53
C ASN A 224 -4.42 -7.47 28.88
N ALA A 225 -3.67 -8.55 29.06
CA ALA A 225 -3.89 -9.81 28.34
C ALA A 225 -3.69 -11.03 29.24
N GLY A 226 -4.67 -11.93 29.23
CA GLY A 226 -4.62 -13.17 30.00
C GLY A 226 -3.82 -14.31 29.34
N ALA A 227 -3.42 -14.15 28.08
CA ALA A 227 -2.64 -15.13 27.33
C ALA A 227 -1.65 -14.42 26.39
N ALA A 228 -0.81 -13.54 26.94
CA ALA A 228 0.21 -12.84 26.17
C ALA A 228 1.19 -13.84 25.51
N PRO A 229 1.47 -13.72 24.20
CA PRO A 229 2.26 -14.71 23.45
C PRO A 229 3.76 -14.67 23.78
N SER A 230 4.23 -13.57 24.36
CA SER A 230 5.61 -13.34 24.77
C SER A 230 5.61 -12.52 26.05
N ASN A 231 6.64 -12.67 26.88
CA ASN A 231 6.76 -11.95 28.15
C ASN A 231 5.51 -12.08 29.03
N GLY A 232 4.96 -13.31 29.13
CA GLY A 232 3.68 -13.58 29.79
C GLY A 232 3.59 -13.12 31.24
N SER A 233 4.71 -13.01 31.95
CA SER A 233 4.80 -12.45 33.31
C SER A 233 4.31 -11.01 33.42
N LEU A 234 4.34 -10.23 32.32
CA LEU A 234 3.84 -8.86 32.28
C LEU A 234 2.30 -8.80 32.29
N GLY A 235 1.60 -9.87 31.90
CA GLY A 235 0.14 -9.87 31.80
C GLY A 235 -0.43 -8.84 30.82
N SER A 236 0.37 -8.37 29.85
CA SER A 236 -0.02 -7.34 28.89
C SER A 236 0.69 -7.51 27.55
N ILE A 237 0.15 -6.86 26.52
CA ILE A 237 0.68 -6.85 25.16
C ILE A 237 0.83 -5.39 24.72
N SER A 238 2.03 -4.99 24.31
CA SER A 238 2.29 -3.68 23.71
C SER A 238 2.54 -3.85 22.22
N ILE A 239 1.88 -3.01 21.41
CA ILE A 239 2.05 -2.95 19.95
C ILE A 239 2.24 -1.50 19.53
N GLU A 240 3.24 -1.26 18.69
CA GLU A 240 3.37 0.00 17.96
C GLU A 240 2.57 -0.13 16.66
N ILE A 241 1.65 0.80 16.44
CA ILE A 241 0.76 0.84 15.29
C ILE A 241 1.08 2.11 14.50
N ASN A 242 1.20 1.97 13.18
CA ASN A 242 1.20 3.09 12.26
C ASN A 242 -0.17 3.23 11.59
N ASN A 243 -0.72 4.44 11.62
CA ASN A 243 -1.96 4.83 10.97
C ASN A 243 -1.65 5.81 9.84
N SER A 244 -1.71 5.30 8.62
CA SER A 244 -1.50 6.05 7.39
C SER A 244 -2.84 6.52 6.83
N MET A 245 -3.08 7.83 6.80
CA MET A 245 -4.29 8.42 6.25
C MET A 245 -3.99 9.09 4.91
N VAL A 246 -4.33 8.41 3.82
CA VAL A 246 -4.03 8.81 2.45
C VAL A 246 -5.20 9.57 1.84
N LEU A 247 -4.97 10.75 1.27
CA LEU A 247 -5.99 11.49 0.51
C LEU A 247 -6.35 10.74 -0.77
N LEU A 248 -7.63 10.42 -0.95
CA LEU A 248 -8.08 9.79 -2.19
C LEU A 248 -8.12 10.80 -3.35
N PRO A 249 -7.83 10.34 -4.60
CA PRO A 249 -7.94 11.17 -5.80
C PRO A 249 -9.30 11.86 -5.89
N LYS A 250 -9.33 13.09 -6.40
CA LYS A 250 -10.60 13.80 -6.57
C LYS A 250 -11.48 13.09 -7.60
N GLU A 251 -10.87 12.72 -8.73
CA GLU A 251 -11.51 11.97 -9.82
C GLU A 251 -11.02 10.52 -9.80
N PRO A 252 -11.89 9.55 -9.47
CA PRO A 252 -11.52 8.13 -9.49
C PRO A 252 -11.06 7.70 -10.89
N MET A 253 -10.06 6.83 -10.97
CA MET A 253 -9.62 6.23 -12.24
C MET A 253 -10.77 5.47 -12.93
N LYS A 254 -10.77 5.47 -14.27
CA LYS A 254 -11.66 4.60 -15.05
C LYS A 254 -11.43 3.13 -14.65
N ARG A 255 -12.47 2.50 -14.11
CA ARG A 255 -12.50 1.08 -13.74
C ARG A 255 -12.26 0.20 -14.97
N ARG A 256 -11.59 -0.93 -14.77
CA ARG A 256 -11.58 -2.06 -15.71
C ARG A 256 -12.29 -3.23 -15.05
N TYR A 257 -13.28 -3.80 -15.74
CA TYR A 257 -14.07 -4.92 -15.20
C TYR A 257 -13.21 -6.18 -15.11
N PHE A 258 -13.41 -6.92 -14.02
CA PHE A 258 -12.73 -8.17 -13.78
C PHE A 258 -13.28 -9.29 -14.64
N ASP A 259 -12.39 -10.13 -15.17
CA ASP A 259 -12.73 -11.39 -15.83
C ASP A 259 -11.89 -12.51 -15.22
N ARG A 260 -12.57 -13.58 -14.78
CA ARG A 260 -11.93 -14.71 -14.10
C ARG A 260 -10.93 -15.50 -14.96
N ARG A 261 -10.95 -15.33 -16.28
CA ARG A 261 -10.02 -15.99 -17.21
C ARG A 261 -8.62 -15.39 -17.18
N VAL A 262 -8.48 -14.17 -16.67
CA VAL A 262 -7.20 -13.48 -16.50
C VAL A 262 -6.98 -13.22 -15.01
N GLY A 263 -5.87 -13.72 -14.48
CA GLY A 263 -5.50 -13.54 -13.09
C GLY A 263 -5.28 -12.08 -12.72
N TRP A 264 -6.09 -11.56 -11.81
CA TRP A 264 -5.97 -10.19 -11.31
C TRP A 264 -6.51 -10.06 -9.87
N PHE A 265 -5.86 -9.23 -9.04
CA PHE A 265 -6.41 -8.81 -7.76
C PHE A 265 -7.59 -7.87 -7.99
N ALA A 266 -8.77 -8.25 -7.52
CA ALA A 266 -9.98 -7.54 -7.87
C ALA A 266 -10.86 -7.27 -6.64
N ARG A 267 -11.75 -6.29 -6.77
CA ARG A 267 -12.63 -5.82 -5.71
C ARG A 267 -14.06 -5.72 -6.21
N GLY A 268 -15.00 -6.12 -5.35
CA GLY A 268 -16.43 -6.12 -5.65
C GLY A 268 -17.20 -4.99 -4.96
N GLN A 269 -18.20 -4.45 -5.63
CA GLN A 269 -19.22 -3.55 -5.07
C GLN A 269 -20.61 -4.01 -5.53
N VAL A 270 -21.61 -3.98 -4.66
CA VAL A 270 -23.00 -4.25 -5.04
C VAL A 270 -23.59 -2.98 -5.66
N ASP A 271 -23.91 -3.03 -6.95
CA ASP A 271 -24.46 -1.91 -7.71
C ASP A 271 -25.99 -2.02 -7.81
N TYR A 272 -26.68 -0.95 -7.38
CA TYR A 272 -28.14 -0.78 -7.42
C TYR A 272 -28.60 0.14 -8.56
N GLY A 273 -27.67 0.77 -9.27
CA GLY A 273 -27.95 1.67 -10.40
C GLY A 273 -28.05 0.97 -11.76
N LEU A 274 -27.83 -0.34 -11.81
CA LEU A 274 -27.95 -1.12 -13.03
C LEU A 274 -29.42 -1.28 -13.44
N ASP A 275 -29.67 -1.26 -14.75
CA ASP A 275 -30.97 -1.64 -15.33
C ASP A 275 -31.15 -3.17 -15.26
N ALA A 276 -31.42 -3.66 -14.04
CA ALA A 276 -31.62 -5.06 -13.72
C ALA A 276 -32.70 -5.19 -12.64
N GLN A 277 -33.45 -6.30 -12.67
CA GLN A 277 -34.46 -6.61 -11.63
C GLN A 277 -33.85 -7.13 -10.32
N GLU A 278 -32.53 -7.01 -10.15
CA GLU A 278 -31.78 -7.42 -8.97
C GLU A 278 -30.52 -6.55 -8.83
N SER A 279 -30.01 -6.38 -7.60
CA SER A 279 -28.69 -5.80 -7.37
C SER A 279 -27.60 -6.77 -7.80
N LYS A 280 -26.55 -6.30 -8.46
CA LYS A 280 -25.43 -7.17 -8.90
C LYS A 280 -24.12 -6.72 -8.29
N THR A 281 -23.26 -7.69 -7.97
CA THR A 281 -21.88 -7.38 -7.60
C THR A 281 -21.07 -7.12 -8.87
N ILE A 282 -20.60 -5.89 -9.02
CA ILE A 282 -19.62 -5.50 -10.02
C ILE A 282 -18.23 -5.70 -9.44
N THR A 283 -17.37 -6.41 -10.16
CA THR A 283 -15.98 -6.63 -9.77
C THR A 283 -15.04 -5.93 -10.76
N PHE A 284 -14.04 -5.23 -10.26
CA PHE A 284 -13.06 -4.49 -11.06
C PHE A 284 -11.63 -4.68 -10.54
N LEU A 285 -10.67 -4.40 -11.41
CA LEU A 285 -9.25 -4.62 -11.21
C LEU A 285 -8.62 -3.63 -10.23
N ASP A 286 -7.71 -4.10 -9.38
CA ASP A 286 -6.71 -3.26 -8.72
C ASP A 286 -5.53 -3.02 -9.67
N ARG A 287 -5.30 -1.79 -10.14
CA ARG A 287 -4.22 -1.47 -11.09
C ARG A 287 -3.72 -0.03 -10.96
N TRP A 288 -2.48 0.23 -11.37
CA TRP A 288 -1.95 1.59 -11.49
C TRP A 288 -2.66 2.39 -12.59
N ARG A 289 -2.77 3.70 -12.42
CA ARG A 289 -3.26 4.61 -13.47
C ARG A 289 -2.17 4.86 -14.51
N LEU A 290 -2.18 4.08 -15.59
CA LEU A 290 -1.35 4.32 -16.78
C LEU A 290 -2.19 4.90 -17.91
N GLU A 291 -1.89 6.14 -18.28
CA GLU A 291 -2.58 6.89 -19.33
C GLU A 291 -1.56 7.35 -20.37
N VAL A 292 -1.96 7.39 -21.63
CA VAL A 292 -1.13 7.91 -22.74
C VAL A 292 -1.13 9.43 -22.69
N LYS A 293 0.04 10.06 -22.90
CA LYS A 293 0.14 11.53 -23.03
C LYS A 293 -0.69 12.00 -24.23
N ASP A 294 -1.36 13.14 -24.10
CA ASP A 294 -2.31 13.58 -25.14
C ASP A 294 -1.61 13.80 -26.50
N GLU A 295 -0.35 14.25 -26.47
CA GLU A 295 0.52 14.42 -27.65
C GLU A 295 1.01 13.11 -28.31
N ASP A 296 0.95 11.98 -27.59
CA ASP A 296 1.44 10.68 -28.06
C ASP A 296 0.32 9.73 -28.50
N MET A 297 -0.94 10.19 -28.44
CA MET A 297 -2.13 9.39 -28.80
C MET A 297 -2.06 8.81 -30.22
N GLU A 298 -1.61 9.60 -31.20
CA GLU A 298 -1.48 9.11 -32.58
C GLU A 298 -0.40 8.03 -32.73
N LYS A 299 0.74 8.19 -32.03
CA LYS A 299 1.81 7.20 -32.01
C LYS A 299 1.33 5.89 -31.38
N PHE A 300 0.65 5.99 -30.24
CA PHE A 300 0.06 4.84 -29.55
C PHE A 300 -0.93 4.10 -30.44
N ASN A 301 -1.81 4.83 -31.14
CA ASN A 301 -2.79 4.23 -32.06
C ASN A 301 -2.13 3.54 -33.27
N ARG A 302 -0.92 3.96 -33.68
CA ARG A 302 -0.12 3.27 -34.70
C ARG A 302 0.66 2.06 -34.15
N GLY A 303 0.57 1.79 -32.85
CA GLY A 303 1.29 0.69 -32.19
C GLY A 303 2.73 1.03 -31.80
N GLU A 304 3.12 2.30 -31.86
CA GLU A 304 4.43 2.75 -31.37
C GLU A 304 4.44 2.80 -29.83
N LEU A 305 5.58 2.47 -29.22
CA LEU A 305 5.75 2.55 -27.77
C LEU A 305 5.85 4.00 -27.31
N VAL A 306 4.99 4.37 -26.36
CA VAL A 306 4.92 5.72 -25.78
C VAL A 306 5.25 5.69 -24.30
N GLU A 307 5.52 6.85 -23.70
CA GLU A 307 5.67 6.95 -22.26
C GLU A 307 4.32 7.27 -21.60
N PRO A 308 4.00 6.68 -20.44
CA PRO A 308 2.79 7.03 -19.72
C PRO A 308 2.87 8.47 -19.16
N LYS A 309 1.71 9.10 -18.92
CA LYS A 309 1.61 10.40 -18.24
C LYS A 309 2.30 10.38 -16.88
N LYS A 310 2.15 9.28 -16.15
CA LYS A 310 2.80 9.02 -14.85
C LYS A 310 3.40 7.61 -14.86
N PRO A 311 4.74 7.44 -14.89
CA PRO A 311 5.36 6.14 -14.73
C PRO A 311 5.19 5.62 -13.30
N ILE A 312 5.29 4.30 -13.14
CA ILE A 312 5.34 3.63 -11.86
C ILE A 312 6.79 3.66 -11.38
N ILE A 313 7.06 4.29 -10.24
CA ILE A 313 8.43 4.45 -9.73
C ILE A 313 8.53 3.74 -8.40
N TYR A 314 9.51 2.84 -8.29
CA TYR A 314 9.90 2.22 -7.03
C TYR A 314 11.27 2.74 -6.59
N TYR A 315 11.37 3.11 -5.31
CA TYR A 315 12.64 3.44 -4.68
C TYR A 315 13.17 2.22 -3.92
N VAL A 316 14.48 2.00 -3.97
CA VAL A 316 15.13 0.97 -3.14
C VAL A 316 15.60 1.62 -1.84
N ASP A 317 15.10 1.16 -0.70
CA ASP A 317 15.39 1.73 0.62
C ASP A 317 16.91 1.93 0.83
N ARG A 318 17.29 3.11 1.36
CA ARG A 318 18.69 3.46 1.68
C ARG A 318 19.34 2.41 2.60
N ALA A 319 18.56 1.74 3.44
CA ALA A 319 19.01 0.71 4.37
C ALA A 319 19.34 -0.64 3.69
N THR A 320 19.02 -0.80 2.41
CA THR A 320 19.34 -2.02 1.64
C THR A 320 20.85 -2.17 1.50
N PRO A 321 21.44 -3.36 1.80
CA PRO A 321 22.86 -3.62 1.55
C PRO A 321 23.23 -3.33 0.10
N LYS A 322 24.30 -2.54 -0.10
CA LYS A 322 24.64 -1.97 -1.41
C LYS A 322 24.87 -2.99 -2.51
N GLN A 323 25.37 -4.17 -2.16
CA GLN A 323 25.58 -5.27 -3.11
C GLN A 323 24.26 -5.84 -3.66
N TRP A 324 23.14 -5.69 -2.95
CA TRP A 324 21.83 -6.20 -3.40
C TRP A 324 21.00 -5.18 -4.17
N VAL A 325 21.27 -3.88 -4.00
CA VAL A 325 20.53 -2.79 -4.66
C VAL A 325 20.42 -2.99 -6.17
N PRO A 326 21.50 -3.28 -6.94
CA PRO A 326 21.40 -3.46 -8.39
C PRO A 326 20.43 -4.58 -8.80
N PHE A 327 20.40 -5.67 -8.05
CA PHE A 327 19.55 -6.83 -8.36
C PHE A 327 18.07 -6.57 -8.07
N ILE A 328 17.78 -5.83 -7.00
CA ILE A 328 16.41 -5.39 -6.69
C ILE A 328 15.91 -4.42 -7.78
N LYS A 329 16.74 -3.45 -8.19
CA LYS A 329 16.40 -2.51 -9.28
C LYS A 329 16.11 -3.26 -10.58
N GLN A 330 16.96 -4.22 -10.94
CA GLN A 330 16.71 -5.10 -12.09
C GLN A 330 15.41 -5.88 -11.96
N GLY A 331 15.08 -6.39 -10.77
CA GLY A 331 13.85 -7.14 -10.55
C GLY A 331 12.59 -6.32 -10.79
N ILE A 332 12.61 -5.03 -10.42
CA ILE A 332 11.55 -4.06 -10.74
C ILE A 332 11.46 -3.84 -12.25
N GLU A 333 12.59 -3.56 -12.90
CA GLU A 333 12.65 -3.18 -14.31
C GLU A 333 12.45 -4.35 -15.28
N ASP A 334 12.54 -5.60 -14.80
CA ASP A 334 12.23 -6.80 -15.59
C ASP A 334 10.80 -6.78 -16.14
N TRP A 335 9.88 -6.08 -15.48
CA TRP A 335 8.49 -5.91 -15.95
C TRP A 335 8.35 -4.94 -17.12
N GLN A 336 9.39 -4.19 -17.49
CA GLN A 336 9.33 -3.24 -18.60
C GLN A 336 8.87 -3.91 -19.90
N VAL A 337 9.33 -5.14 -20.18
CA VAL A 337 8.94 -5.90 -21.38
C VAL A 337 7.44 -6.28 -21.40
N ALA A 338 6.79 -6.38 -20.24
CA ALA A 338 5.36 -6.64 -20.15
C ALA A 338 4.57 -5.35 -20.41
N PHE A 339 5.04 -4.20 -19.93
CA PHE A 339 4.44 -2.91 -20.25
C PHE A 339 4.64 -2.51 -21.72
N GLU A 340 5.74 -2.92 -22.35
CA GLU A 340 5.93 -2.74 -23.79
C GLU A 340 4.84 -3.48 -24.58
N ALA A 341 4.43 -4.67 -24.14
CA ALA A 341 3.29 -5.38 -24.73
C ALA A 341 1.95 -4.64 -24.55
N ALA A 342 1.84 -3.80 -23.52
CA ALA A 342 0.70 -2.89 -23.30
C ALA A 342 0.82 -1.57 -24.10
N GLY A 343 1.94 -1.34 -24.79
CA GLY A 343 2.21 -0.14 -25.60
C GLY A 343 3.02 0.95 -24.89
N PHE A 344 3.59 0.66 -23.71
CA PHE A 344 4.35 1.63 -22.92
C PHE A 344 5.83 1.25 -22.79
N LYS A 345 6.72 2.21 -23.06
CA LYS A 345 8.12 2.19 -22.64
C LYS A 345 8.32 3.08 -21.40
N ASN A 346 9.37 2.84 -20.62
CA ASN A 346 9.67 3.58 -19.38
C ASN A 346 8.46 3.64 -18.43
N ALA A 347 7.69 2.55 -18.37
CA ALA A 347 6.44 2.48 -17.62
C ALA A 347 6.67 2.17 -16.14
N ILE A 348 7.72 1.41 -15.85
CA ILE A 348 8.13 1.02 -14.51
C ILE A 348 9.63 1.28 -14.35
N LEU A 349 10.01 2.00 -13.30
CA LEU A 349 11.38 2.48 -13.10
C LEU A 349 11.83 2.20 -11.66
N ALA A 350 13.10 1.83 -11.51
CA ALA A 350 13.73 1.69 -10.20
C ALA A 350 14.69 2.84 -9.93
N MET A 351 14.50 3.53 -8.80
CA MET A 351 15.31 4.69 -8.43
C MET A 351 16.00 4.49 -7.09
N ASP A 352 17.11 5.18 -6.91
CA ASP A 352 17.66 5.41 -5.58
C ASP A 352 16.84 6.54 -4.94
N PRO A 353 16.51 6.46 -3.65
CA PRO A 353 15.91 7.58 -2.94
C PRO A 353 16.88 8.76 -2.99
N PRO A 354 16.37 10.01 -3.02
CA PRO A 354 17.21 11.20 -2.88
C PRO A 354 18.16 11.05 -1.68
N SER A 355 19.27 11.76 -1.62
CA SER A 355 20.06 11.84 -0.40
C SER A 355 19.36 12.73 0.65
N PRO A 356 19.70 12.63 1.96
CA PRO A 356 19.21 13.58 2.95
C PRO A 356 19.53 15.05 2.62
N GLU A 357 20.60 15.30 1.86
CA GLU A 357 20.97 16.63 1.40
C GLU A 357 20.13 17.10 0.19
N GLU A 358 19.71 16.18 -0.67
CA GLU A 358 18.86 16.47 -1.84
C GLU A 358 17.40 16.70 -1.44
N ASP A 359 16.87 15.85 -0.55
CA ASP A 359 15.53 15.96 0.01
C ASP A 359 15.53 15.44 1.46
N PRO A 360 15.65 16.33 2.47
CA PRO A 360 15.63 15.96 3.88
C PRO A 360 14.26 15.45 4.35
N GLU A 361 13.18 15.81 3.62
CA GLU A 361 11.81 15.41 3.94
C GLU A 361 11.41 14.09 3.27
N TRP A 362 12.27 13.56 2.38
CA TRP A 362 12.03 12.26 1.75
C TRP A 362 11.90 11.18 2.82
N SER A 363 10.78 10.48 2.78
CA SER A 363 10.46 9.41 3.71
C SER A 363 9.80 8.28 2.94
N PRO A 364 10.12 7.02 3.26
CA PRO A 364 9.37 5.91 2.69
C PRO A 364 7.90 5.92 3.17
N GLU A 365 7.54 6.70 4.19
CA GLU A 365 6.17 6.85 4.68
C GLU A 365 5.33 7.88 3.88
N ASP A 366 5.94 8.62 2.95
CA ASP A 366 5.21 9.52 2.06
C ASP A 366 4.59 8.71 0.91
N VAL A 367 3.26 8.76 0.79
CA VAL A 367 2.49 7.95 -0.18
C VAL A 367 2.83 8.28 -1.64
N ARG A 368 3.53 9.39 -1.90
CA ARG A 368 4.03 9.73 -3.24
C ARG A 368 5.11 8.76 -3.72
N TYR A 369 5.75 8.02 -2.83
CA TYR A 369 6.87 7.14 -3.13
C TYR A 369 6.52 5.69 -2.78
N SER A 370 6.58 4.80 -3.78
CA SER A 370 6.52 3.35 -3.55
C SER A 370 7.92 2.82 -3.30
N VAL A 371 8.11 1.97 -2.30
CA VAL A 371 9.45 1.61 -1.80
C VAL A 371 9.61 0.11 -1.60
N VAL A 372 10.74 -0.43 -2.02
CA VAL A 372 11.22 -1.75 -1.54
C VAL A 372 11.91 -1.54 -0.20
N ARG A 373 11.19 -1.81 0.89
CA ARG A 373 11.64 -1.58 2.27
C ARG A 373 12.45 -2.74 2.81
N TYR A 374 13.66 -2.47 3.29
CA TYR A 374 14.54 -3.50 3.83
C TYR A 374 14.31 -3.69 5.33
N LEU A 375 13.80 -4.86 5.73
CA LEU A 375 13.43 -5.17 7.11
C LEU A 375 14.48 -6.07 7.76
N ALA A 376 15.10 -5.57 8.84
CA ALA A 376 15.99 -6.36 9.72
C ALA A 376 15.17 -7.33 10.59
N SER A 377 14.67 -8.39 9.98
CA SER A 377 13.79 -9.37 10.61
C SER A 377 14.24 -10.81 10.29
N PRO A 378 14.19 -11.73 11.27
CA PRO A 378 14.57 -13.11 11.06
C PRO A 378 13.51 -13.90 10.26
N ILE A 379 12.35 -13.30 9.98
CA ILE A 379 11.29 -13.94 9.19
C ILE A 379 11.80 -14.18 7.77
N PRO A 380 11.83 -15.43 7.31
CA PRO A 380 12.23 -15.76 5.96
C PRO A 380 11.04 -15.51 5.01
N ASN A 381 10.87 -14.31 4.47
CA ASN A 381 9.81 -14.02 3.51
C ASN A 381 10.06 -12.72 2.71
N ALA A 382 9.22 -12.48 1.70
CA ALA A 382 8.95 -11.15 1.14
C ALA A 382 7.44 -11.01 0.92
N ASN A 383 6.92 -9.79 0.79
CA ASN A 383 5.56 -9.58 0.29
C ASN A 383 5.42 -8.19 -0.36
N GLY A 384 4.73 -8.12 -1.50
CA GLY A 384 4.36 -6.89 -2.21
C GLY A 384 2.89 -6.49 -2.05
N PRO A 385 2.45 -5.96 -0.90
CA PRO A 385 1.10 -5.42 -0.73
C PRO A 385 0.93 -4.11 -1.49
N HIS A 386 -0.29 -3.82 -1.90
CA HIS A 386 -0.66 -2.53 -2.49
C HIS A 386 -1.83 -1.87 -1.73
N VAL A 387 -1.90 -0.55 -1.84
CA VAL A 387 -2.99 0.29 -1.32
C VAL A 387 -3.81 0.81 -2.50
N SER A 388 -5.08 0.43 -2.58
CA SER A 388 -5.98 0.85 -3.68
C SER A 388 -7.12 1.74 -3.22
N ASP A 389 -7.49 2.70 -4.07
CA ASP A 389 -8.75 3.42 -3.99
C ASP A 389 -9.92 2.43 -4.18
N PRO A 390 -10.77 2.22 -3.15
CA PRO A 390 -11.85 1.24 -3.23
C PRO A 390 -12.96 1.63 -4.21
N ARG A 391 -12.95 2.87 -4.75
CA ARG A 391 -13.93 3.38 -5.70
C ARG A 391 -13.57 3.06 -7.13
N SER A 392 -12.31 2.83 -7.45
CA SER A 392 -11.84 2.63 -8.83
C SER A 392 -10.95 1.41 -9.01
N GLY A 393 -10.33 0.92 -7.93
CA GLY A 393 -9.23 -0.04 -7.99
C GLY A 393 -7.89 0.62 -8.34
N GLU A 394 -7.79 1.95 -8.35
CA GLU A 394 -6.51 2.63 -8.58
C GLU A 394 -5.53 2.31 -7.46
N ILE A 395 -4.40 1.67 -7.79
CA ILE A 395 -3.29 1.50 -6.87
C ILE A 395 -2.65 2.87 -6.66
N LEU A 396 -2.64 3.33 -5.41
CA LEU A 396 -2.13 4.63 -5.00
C LEU A 396 -0.64 4.57 -4.67
N GLU A 397 -0.22 3.47 -4.04
CA GLU A 397 1.12 3.24 -3.51
C GLU A 397 1.33 1.74 -3.24
N SER A 398 2.59 1.29 -3.26
CA SER A 398 2.97 -0.05 -2.82
C SER A 398 4.34 -0.11 -2.14
N ASP A 399 4.35 -0.74 -0.96
CA ASP A 399 5.52 -0.93 -0.11
C ASP A 399 5.90 -2.41 -0.08
N ILE A 400 6.91 -2.81 -0.86
CA ILE A 400 7.39 -4.19 -0.85
C ILE A 400 8.20 -4.42 0.42
N ASN A 401 7.73 -5.33 1.27
CA ASN A 401 8.42 -5.70 2.50
C ASN A 401 9.48 -6.76 2.20
N TRP A 402 10.76 -6.35 2.22
CA TRP A 402 11.89 -7.22 1.96
C TRP A 402 12.58 -7.63 3.27
N TYR A 403 12.39 -8.88 3.71
CA TYR A 403 12.97 -9.33 4.97
C TYR A 403 14.40 -9.83 4.75
N HIS A 404 15.31 -9.48 5.66
CA HIS A 404 16.71 -9.92 5.58
C HIS A 404 16.85 -11.42 5.35
N ASN A 405 16.09 -12.25 6.08
CA ASN A 405 16.20 -13.71 5.99
C ASN A 405 15.52 -14.35 4.77
N VAL A 406 15.01 -13.57 3.80
CA VAL A 406 14.56 -14.13 2.50
C VAL A 406 15.70 -14.90 1.80
N MET A 407 16.94 -14.44 1.98
CA MET A 407 18.14 -15.07 1.42
C MET A 407 18.35 -16.49 1.96
N THR A 408 17.92 -16.78 3.20
CA THR A 408 17.97 -18.14 3.76
C THR A 408 17.05 -19.09 3.01
N LEU A 409 15.84 -18.66 2.64
CA LEU A 409 14.93 -19.47 1.81
C LEU A 409 15.51 -19.71 0.43
N LEU A 410 15.98 -18.62 -0.19
CA LEU A 410 16.54 -18.66 -1.54
C LEU A 410 17.72 -19.62 -1.59
N ARG A 411 18.63 -19.55 -0.61
CA ARG A 411 19.74 -20.49 -0.48
C ARG A 411 19.24 -21.93 -0.40
N ASN A 412 18.33 -22.20 0.53
CA ASN A 412 17.86 -23.56 0.82
C ASN A 412 17.16 -24.18 -0.40
N TRP A 413 16.23 -23.45 -1.01
CA TRP A 413 15.50 -23.90 -2.18
C TRP A 413 16.44 -24.11 -3.38
N TYR A 414 17.30 -23.13 -3.66
CA TYR A 414 18.21 -23.21 -4.80
C TYR A 414 19.23 -24.34 -4.65
N PHE A 415 19.78 -24.55 -3.44
CA PHE A 415 20.64 -25.68 -3.12
C PHE A 415 19.91 -27.00 -3.40
N VAL A 416 18.77 -27.23 -2.75
CA VAL A 416 18.09 -28.54 -2.79
C VAL A 416 17.52 -28.84 -4.17
N GLN A 417 17.09 -27.82 -4.93
CA GLN A 417 16.48 -28.01 -6.24
C GLN A 417 17.49 -28.03 -7.39
N THR A 418 18.69 -27.44 -7.25
CA THR A 418 19.62 -27.28 -8.39
C THR A 418 21.04 -27.84 -8.18
N ALA A 419 21.46 -28.15 -6.95
CA ALA A 419 22.85 -28.56 -6.66
C ALA A 419 23.30 -29.83 -7.41
N ALA A 420 22.36 -30.70 -7.82
CA ALA A 420 22.68 -31.87 -8.64
C ALA A 420 23.40 -31.51 -9.95
N ILE A 421 23.02 -30.39 -10.57
CA ILE A 421 23.57 -29.92 -11.85
C ILE A 421 24.37 -28.63 -11.76
N ASN A 422 24.21 -27.88 -10.67
CA ASN A 422 24.78 -26.55 -10.51
C ASN A 422 25.85 -26.53 -9.41
N PRO A 423 27.16 -26.51 -9.76
CA PRO A 423 28.23 -26.40 -8.78
C PRO A 423 28.17 -25.14 -7.90
N ASP A 424 27.70 -24.01 -8.43
CA ASP A 424 27.61 -22.75 -7.67
C ASP A 424 26.51 -22.78 -6.58
N ALA A 425 25.63 -23.80 -6.61
CA ALA A 425 24.61 -24.03 -5.58
C ALA A 425 25.07 -24.99 -4.46
N ARG A 426 26.30 -25.50 -4.49
CA ARG A 426 26.81 -26.54 -3.55
C ARG A 426 27.52 -25.96 -2.33
N ASN A 427 27.09 -24.80 -1.86
CA ASN A 427 27.70 -24.12 -0.72
C ASN A 427 26.62 -23.56 0.23
N VAL A 428 26.93 -23.49 1.51
CA VAL A 428 26.08 -22.92 2.56
C VAL A 428 26.09 -21.39 2.57
N ALA A 429 27.07 -20.78 1.90
CA ALA A 429 27.09 -19.36 1.56
C ALA A 429 27.36 -19.20 0.07
N PHE A 430 26.41 -18.60 -0.65
CA PHE A 430 26.56 -18.34 -2.08
C PHE A 430 27.40 -17.11 -2.34
N LYS A 431 28.06 -17.07 -3.51
CA LYS A 431 28.65 -15.84 -4.04
C LYS A 431 27.55 -14.79 -4.26
N ASP A 432 27.93 -13.52 -4.18
CA ASP A 432 27.00 -12.40 -4.31
C ASP A 432 26.28 -12.40 -5.68
N GLU A 433 26.93 -12.83 -6.76
CA GLU A 433 26.28 -12.89 -8.08
C GLU A 433 25.16 -13.93 -8.12
N VAL A 434 25.35 -15.06 -7.43
CA VAL A 434 24.35 -16.13 -7.34
C VAL A 434 23.19 -15.66 -6.46
N MET A 435 23.47 -15.19 -5.24
CA MET A 435 22.42 -14.71 -4.33
C MET A 435 21.69 -13.50 -4.92
N GLY A 436 22.41 -12.56 -5.54
CA GLY A 436 21.86 -11.41 -6.24
C GLY A 436 20.88 -11.81 -7.35
N ARG A 437 21.18 -12.84 -8.14
CA ARG A 437 20.23 -13.37 -9.13
C ARG A 437 18.96 -13.94 -8.50
N LEU A 438 19.06 -14.61 -7.35
CA LEU A 438 17.89 -15.11 -6.61
C LEU A 438 17.07 -13.97 -6.00
N ILE A 439 17.74 -12.93 -5.51
CA ILE A 439 17.12 -11.67 -5.03
C ILE A 439 16.35 -11.00 -6.16
N ARG A 440 16.94 -10.87 -7.35
CA ARG A 440 16.27 -10.32 -8.54
C ARG A 440 15.00 -11.10 -8.86
N PHE A 441 15.06 -12.44 -8.89
CA PHE A 441 13.90 -13.30 -9.16
C PHE A 441 12.74 -13.04 -8.18
N VAL A 442 13.01 -13.05 -6.87
CA VAL A 442 11.96 -12.77 -5.86
C VAL A 442 11.49 -11.32 -5.96
N SER A 443 12.38 -10.36 -6.19
CA SER A 443 12.01 -8.96 -6.38
C SER A 443 11.05 -8.79 -7.56
N SER A 444 11.29 -9.46 -8.69
CA SER A 444 10.36 -9.45 -9.82
C SER A 444 9.03 -10.10 -9.48
N HIS A 445 9.01 -11.22 -8.76
CA HIS A 445 7.78 -11.86 -8.32
C HIS A 445 6.93 -10.93 -7.43
N GLU A 446 7.55 -10.30 -6.43
CA GLU A 446 6.85 -9.37 -5.55
C GLU A 446 6.32 -8.15 -6.30
N VAL A 447 7.07 -7.61 -7.26
CA VAL A 447 6.60 -6.51 -8.13
C VAL A 447 5.38 -6.94 -8.93
N GLY A 448 5.28 -8.19 -9.38
CA GLY A 448 4.07 -8.69 -10.05
C GLY A 448 2.80 -8.52 -9.20
N HIS A 449 2.90 -8.78 -7.89
CA HIS A 449 1.80 -8.53 -6.95
C HIS A 449 1.42 -7.05 -6.86
N THR A 450 2.42 -6.17 -6.82
CA THR A 450 2.19 -4.72 -6.75
C THR A 450 1.62 -4.14 -8.05
N LEU A 451 1.73 -4.87 -9.17
CA LEU A 451 1.09 -4.54 -10.44
C LEU A 451 -0.35 -5.06 -10.54
N GLY A 452 -0.85 -5.78 -9.54
CA GLY A 452 -2.22 -6.31 -9.51
C GLY A 452 -2.32 -7.79 -9.87
N LEU A 453 -1.20 -8.51 -10.04
CA LEU A 453 -1.24 -9.93 -10.42
C LEU A 453 -1.24 -10.85 -9.19
N PRO A 454 -2.20 -11.78 -9.05
CA PRO A 454 -2.12 -12.85 -8.07
C PRO A 454 -1.14 -13.93 -8.53
N HIS A 455 -0.87 -14.92 -7.67
CA HIS A 455 -0.18 -16.13 -8.12
C HIS A 455 -0.96 -16.82 -9.25
N ASN A 456 -0.23 -17.38 -10.23
CA ASN A 456 -0.80 -18.20 -11.29
C ASN A 456 -0.26 -19.64 -11.16
N MET A 457 -0.94 -20.45 -10.35
CA MET A 457 -0.53 -21.84 -10.10
C MET A 457 -0.83 -22.76 -11.29
N GLY A 458 -1.58 -22.29 -12.30
CA GLY A 458 -1.90 -23.06 -13.51
C GLY A 458 -0.98 -22.79 -14.70
N SER A 459 0.17 -22.15 -14.47
CA SER A 459 1.08 -21.68 -15.53
C SER A 459 2.08 -22.77 -15.96
N SER A 460 2.73 -23.41 -14.99
CA SER A 460 3.83 -24.37 -15.20
C SER A 460 3.45 -25.58 -16.04
N VAL A 461 2.20 -26.03 -15.98
CA VAL A 461 1.66 -27.16 -16.75
C VAL A 461 1.71 -26.95 -18.27
N ALA A 462 1.90 -25.71 -18.73
CA ALA A 462 1.95 -25.41 -20.15
C ALA A 462 3.23 -25.89 -20.85
N TYR A 463 4.30 -26.17 -20.09
CA TYR A 463 5.57 -26.61 -20.65
C TYR A 463 5.75 -28.12 -20.52
N PRO A 464 6.07 -28.84 -21.60
CA PRO A 464 6.42 -30.26 -21.50
C PRO A 464 7.62 -30.48 -20.58
N VAL A 465 7.56 -31.48 -19.69
CA VAL A 465 8.65 -31.76 -18.74
C VAL A 465 10.01 -31.94 -19.44
N ASP A 466 10.04 -32.61 -20.59
CA ASP A 466 11.30 -32.82 -21.34
C ASP A 466 11.86 -31.52 -21.93
N SER A 467 11.01 -30.54 -22.26
CA SER A 467 11.46 -29.24 -22.76
C SER A 467 12.23 -28.46 -21.70
N LEU A 468 11.93 -28.68 -20.42
CA LEU A 468 12.64 -28.04 -19.30
C LEU A 468 14.08 -28.55 -19.13
N ARG A 469 14.43 -29.66 -19.77
CA ARG A 469 15.79 -30.20 -19.86
C ARG A 469 16.57 -29.65 -21.07
N SER A 470 15.94 -28.86 -21.92
CA SER A 470 16.57 -28.26 -23.10
C SER A 470 17.05 -26.83 -22.82
N ALA A 471 18.35 -26.60 -23.00
CA ALA A 471 18.94 -25.28 -22.84
C ALA A 471 18.38 -24.25 -23.84
N SER A 472 18.13 -24.66 -25.09
CA SER A 472 17.57 -23.76 -26.11
C SER A 472 16.13 -23.37 -25.80
N PHE A 473 15.34 -24.29 -25.24
CA PHE A 473 13.97 -24.01 -24.82
C PHE A 473 13.93 -23.09 -23.59
N THR A 474 14.61 -23.48 -22.51
CA THR A 474 14.56 -22.76 -21.23
C THR A 474 15.20 -21.37 -21.31
N LYS A 475 16.21 -21.15 -22.16
CA LYS A 475 16.76 -19.80 -22.41
C LYS A 475 15.77 -18.87 -23.12
N LYS A 476 14.86 -19.41 -23.92
CA LYS A 476 13.83 -18.63 -24.63
C LYS A 476 12.59 -18.40 -23.78
N TYR A 477 12.15 -19.42 -23.04
CA TYR A 477 10.83 -19.46 -22.41
C TYR A 477 10.88 -19.42 -20.87
N GLY A 478 12.06 -19.49 -20.25
CA GLY A 478 12.19 -19.72 -18.82
C GLY A 478 11.72 -21.13 -18.43
N THR A 479 11.26 -21.28 -17.19
CA THR A 479 10.77 -22.56 -16.64
C THR A 479 9.25 -22.60 -16.45
N ALA A 480 8.57 -21.46 -16.60
CA ALA A 480 7.11 -21.35 -16.63
C ALA A 480 6.67 -20.13 -17.48
N PRO A 481 5.46 -20.12 -18.06
CA PRO A 481 4.88 -18.97 -18.76
C PRO A 481 4.69 -17.71 -17.91
N SER A 482 4.59 -17.85 -16.59
CA SER A 482 4.43 -16.77 -15.63
C SER A 482 5.44 -16.88 -14.50
N ILE A 483 6.09 -15.78 -14.15
CA ILE A 483 6.89 -15.67 -12.92
C ILE A 483 6.02 -15.76 -11.66
N MET A 484 4.70 -15.54 -11.78
CA MET A 484 3.74 -15.57 -10.67
C MET A 484 3.37 -17.00 -10.24
N ASP A 485 3.90 -18.01 -10.91
CA ASP A 485 3.79 -19.41 -10.48
C ASP A 485 4.79 -19.71 -9.35
N TYR A 486 4.48 -20.71 -8.52
CA TYR A 486 5.41 -21.30 -7.55
C TYR A 486 6.32 -22.38 -8.16
N ALA A 487 6.54 -22.34 -9.47
CA ALA A 487 7.54 -23.10 -10.21
C ALA A 487 8.97 -22.53 -10.01
N ARG A 488 9.42 -22.48 -8.74
CA ARG A 488 10.57 -21.65 -8.31
C ARG A 488 11.88 -21.95 -9.06
N PHE A 489 12.35 -23.19 -8.99
CA PHE A 489 13.58 -23.61 -9.67
C PHE A 489 13.42 -24.90 -10.48
N ASN A 490 14.23 -25.04 -11.52
CA ASN A 490 14.20 -26.18 -12.45
C ASN A 490 14.78 -27.46 -11.84
N TYR A 491 14.04 -28.10 -10.92
CA TYR A 491 14.44 -29.37 -10.30
C TYR A 491 14.37 -30.58 -11.25
N VAL A 492 13.80 -30.40 -12.45
CA VAL A 492 13.71 -31.41 -13.51
C VAL A 492 15.05 -31.62 -14.20
N ALA A 493 15.87 -30.57 -14.31
CA ALA A 493 17.15 -30.63 -15.00
C ALA A 493 18.11 -31.68 -14.40
N GLN A 494 18.78 -32.43 -15.27
CA GLN A 494 19.65 -33.55 -14.93
C GLN A 494 21.11 -33.30 -15.36
N PRO A 495 22.10 -33.97 -14.73
CA PRO A 495 23.47 -33.89 -15.21
C PRO A 495 23.56 -34.30 -16.69
N GLY A 496 24.17 -33.45 -17.51
CA GLY A 496 24.26 -33.64 -18.97
C GLY A 496 23.32 -32.76 -19.80
N ASP A 497 22.36 -32.09 -19.18
CA ASP A 497 21.41 -31.19 -19.88
C ASP A 497 22.02 -29.83 -20.31
N GLY A 498 23.28 -29.59 -19.93
CA GLY A 498 24.00 -28.36 -20.26
C GLY A 498 23.53 -27.15 -19.45
N ASP A 499 23.64 -25.97 -20.04
CA ASP A 499 23.32 -24.68 -19.43
C ASP A 499 21.82 -24.33 -19.59
N VAL A 500 20.96 -25.08 -18.89
CA VAL A 500 19.52 -24.80 -18.83
C VAL A 500 19.21 -23.62 -17.90
N ALA A 501 18.15 -22.88 -18.20
CA ALA A 501 17.65 -21.88 -17.24
C ALA A 501 17.08 -22.58 -16.00
N LEU A 502 17.37 -22.03 -14.83
CA LEU A 502 17.02 -22.61 -13.54
C LEU A 502 15.83 -21.95 -12.86
N MET A 503 15.24 -20.91 -13.44
CA MET A 503 14.15 -20.11 -12.85
C MET A 503 13.28 -19.48 -13.94
N PRO A 504 12.03 -19.08 -13.65
CA PRO A 504 11.20 -18.39 -14.62
C PRO A 504 11.63 -16.93 -14.77
N ASN A 505 11.25 -16.33 -15.90
CA ASN A 505 11.40 -14.90 -16.18
C ASN A 505 10.01 -14.28 -16.36
N ILE A 506 9.92 -12.98 -16.65
CA ILE A 506 8.69 -12.36 -17.14
C ILE A 506 8.29 -13.01 -18.47
N GLY A 507 7.31 -13.92 -18.39
CA GLY A 507 7.00 -14.88 -19.42
C GLY A 507 5.85 -14.45 -20.34
N VAL A 508 5.35 -15.41 -21.12
CA VAL A 508 4.27 -15.19 -22.10
C VAL A 508 2.99 -14.75 -21.40
N TYR A 509 2.61 -15.42 -20.32
CA TYR A 509 1.40 -15.11 -19.56
C TYR A 509 1.50 -13.74 -18.89
N ASP A 510 2.66 -13.39 -18.31
CA ASP A 510 2.85 -12.11 -17.63
C ASP A 510 2.66 -10.92 -18.59
N LYS A 511 3.25 -11.01 -19.78
CA LYS A 511 3.10 -10.00 -20.84
C LYS A 511 1.65 -9.89 -21.31
N TYR A 512 0.98 -11.03 -21.45
CA TYR A 512 -0.44 -11.09 -21.80
C TYR A 512 -1.32 -10.44 -20.73
N ALA A 513 -1.15 -10.80 -19.46
CA ALA A 513 -1.94 -10.27 -18.36
C ALA A 513 -1.73 -8.75 -18.25
N ILE A 514 -0.48 -8.27 -18.25
CA ILE A 514 -0.19 -6.84 -18.20
C ILE A 514 -0.79 -6.09 -19.40
N LYS A 515 -0.68 -6.63 -20.63
CA LYS A 515 -1.37 -6.06 -21.79
C LYS A 515 -2.89 -5.98 -21.56
N TRP A 516 -3.50 -7.07 -21.08
CA TRP A 516 -4.93 -7.13 -20.82
C TRP A 516 -5.40 -6.15 -19.74
N GLY A 517 -4.64 -5.94 -18.66
CA GLY A 517 -5.02 -5.03 -17.57
C GLY A 517 -4.63 -3.56 -17.79
N TYR A 518 -3.54 -3.30 -18.51
CA TYR A 518 -2.95 -1.95 -18.63
C TYR A 518 -3.07 -1.31 -20.01
N LYS A 519 -3.28 -2.04 -21.10
CA LYS A 519 -3.44 -1.42 -22.42
C LYS A 519 -4.72 -0.57 -22.45
N PRO A 520 -4.62 0.77 -22.65
CA PRO A 520 -5.79 1.63 -22.70
C PRO A 520 -6.69 1.31 -23.91
N ILE A 521 -8.00 1.40 -23.70
CA ILE A 521 -9.02 1.32 -24.76
C ILE A 521 -9.76 2.65 -24.75
N HIS A 522 -9.50 3.47 -25.77
CA HIS A 522 -9.96 4.86 -25.85
C HIS A 522 -11.35 4.97 -26.47
N GLY A 523 -12.07 6.06 -26.16
CA GLY A 523 -13.34 6.40 -26.79
C GLY A 523 -14.55 5.57 -26.35
N VAL A 524 -14.39 4.69 -25.36
CA VAL A 524 -15.45 3.79 -24.86
C VAL A 524 -15.63 3.94 -23.35
N SER A 525 -16.82 3.64 -22.83
CA SER A 525 -17.06 3.59 -21.38
C SER A 525 -16.33 2.39 -20.74
N ALA A 526 -16.31 2.29 -19.41
CA ALA A 526 -15.74 1.12 -18.72
C ALA A 526 -16.49 -0.17 -19.02
N ILE A 527 -17.80 -0.09 -19.23
CA ILE A 527 -18.66 -1.24 -19.54
C ILE A 527 -18.42 -1.71 -20.98
N ASP A 528 -18.27 -0.75 -21.90
CA ASP A 528 -18.12 -1.04 -23.33
C ASP A 528 -16.74 -1.62 -23.68
N GLU A 529 -15.73 -1.51 -22.80
CA GLU A 529 -14.44 -2.21 -22.97
C GLU A 529 -14.60 -3.73 -22.99
N LYS A 530 -15.67 -4.27 -22.39
CA LYS A 530 -15.82 -5.71 -22.15
C LYS A 530 -15.76 -6.55 -23.42
N GLY A 531 -16.33 -6.07 -24.54
CA GLY A 531 -16.27 -6.79 -25.81
C GLY A 531 -14.83 -6.96 -26.31
N THR A 532 -14.08 -5.86 -26.39
CA THR A 532 -12.65 -5.90 -26.77
C THR A 532 -11.82 -6.78 -25.82
N LEU A 533 -12.07 -6.69 -24.51
CA LEU A 533 -11.35 -7.49 -23.52
C LEU A 533 -11.66 -8.98 -23.65
N ASP A 534 -12.89 -9.35 -24.01
CA ASP A 534 -13.30 -10.72 -24.29
C ASP A 534 -12.60 -11.26 -25.54
N ASP A 535 -12.57 -10.47 -26.63
CA ASP A 535 -11.88 -10.84 -27.86
C ASP A 535 -10.38 -11.12 -27.62
N TRP A 536 -9.70 -10.30 -26.83
CA TRP A 536 -8.29 -10.52 -26.46
C TRP A 536 -8.08 -11.80 -25.63
N ILE A 537 -9.07 -12.21 -24.85
CA ILE A 537 -9.03 -13.50 -24.14
C ILE A 537 -9.26 -14.65 -25.11
N LEU A 538 -10.23 -14.51 -26.02
CA LEU A 538 -10.62 -15.55 -26.97
C LEU A 538 -9.54 -15.81 -28.04
N GLU A 539 -8.69 -14.82 -28.35
CA GLU A 539 -7.50 -14.99 -29.21
C GLU A 539 -6.58 -16.13 -28.74
N HIS A 540 -6.55 -16.39 -27.43
CA HIS A 540 -5.71 -17.41 -26.80
C HIS A 540 -6.53 -18.55 -26.18
N ALA A 541 -7.80 -18.70 -26.57
CA ALA A 541 -8.67 -19.74 -26.03
C ALA A 541 -8.10 -21.15 -26.28
N GLY A 542 -7.91 -21.90 -25.19
CA GLY A 542 -7.39 -23.27 -25.24
C GLY A 542 -5.87 -23.37 -25.34
N ASP A 543 -5.13 -22.27 -25.43
CA ASP A 543 -3.67 -22.27 -25.37
C ASP A 543 -3.21 -22.29 -23.90
N PRO A 544 -2.51 -23.35 -23.44
CA PRO A 544 -2.08 -23.46 -22.06
C PRO A 544 -1.07 -22.37 -21.64
N LEU A 545 -0.36 -21.73 -22.58
CA LEU A 545 0.57 -20.63 -22.28
C LEU A 545 -0.12 -19.40 -21.69
N TYR A 546 -1.43 -19.27 -21.92
CA TYR A 546 -2.26 -18.13 -21.50
C TYR A 546 -3.23 -18.51 -20.38
N ARG A 547 -3.10 -19.70 -19.81
CA ARG A 547 -4.01 -20.19 -18.77
C ARG A 547 -3.72 -19.52 -17.42
N PHE A 548 -4.79 -19.04 -16.79
CA PHE A 548 -4.79 -18.70 -15.37
C PHE A 548 -5.32 -19.88 -14.52
N GLY A 549 -4.57 -20.26 -13.49
CA GLY A 549 -5.01 -21.18 -12.44
C GLY A 549 -4.89 -20.50 -11.07
N HIS A 550 -6.01 -20.38 -10.37
CA HIS A 550 -6.04 -19.72 -9.07
C HIS A 550 -5.39 -20.58 -7.99
N GLN A 551 -4.69 -19.95 -7.05
CA GLN A 551 -4.14 -20.65 -5.89
C GLN A 551 -5.25 -21.33 -5.07
N GLN A 552 -5.11 -22.62 -4.84
CA GLN A 552 -6.06 -23.42 -4.07
C GLN A 552 -5.65 -23.45 -2.58
N VAL A 553 -6.63 -23.42 -1.68
CA VAL A 553 -6.43 -23.46 -0.22
C VAL A 553 -7.31 -24.56 0.36
N GLY A 554 -6.73 -25.43 1.20
CA GLY A 554 -7.40 -26.61 1.73
C GLY A 554 -7.23 -27.78 0.78
N ASP A 555 -8.34 -28.40 0.39
CA ASP A 555 -8.32 -29.54 -0.52
C ASP A 555 -8.03 -29.06 -1.96
N VAL A 556 -7.02 -29.67 -2.58
CA VAL A 556 -6.64 -29.41 -3.98
C VAL A 556 -7.59 -30.19 -4.89
N VAL A 557 -8.34 -29.49 -5.74
CA VAL A 557 -9.33 -30.07 -6.65
C VAL A 557 -8.83 -30.11 -8.09
N ASP A 558 -8.10 -29.07 -8.52
CA ASP A 558 -7.47 -29.02 -9.84
C ASP A 558 -5.99 -29.44 -9.74
N PRO A 559 -5.61 -30.66 -10.17
CA PRO A 559 -4.23 -31.13 -10.11
C PRO A 559 -3.31 -30.45 -11.13
N SER A 560 -3.86 -29.66 -12.06
CA SER A 560 -3.07 -28.85 -13.00
C SER A 560 -2.81 -27.42 -12.48
N SER A 561 -3.18 -27.13 -11.22
CA SER A 561 -3.01 -25.83 -10.59
C SER A 561 -2.51 -25.93 -9.15
N GLN A 562 -1.30 -26.46 -8.97
CA GLN A 562 -0.69 -26.69 -7.66
C GLN A 562 0.58 -25.86 -7.45
N THR A 563 1.00 -25.74 -6.20
CA THR A 563 2.28 -25.12 -5.86
C THR A 563 3.43 -26.08 -6.07
N GLU A 564 4.59 -25.59 -6.48
CA GLU A 564 5.84 -26.37 -6.67
C GLU A 564 5.83 -27.34 -7.86
N ASP A 565 4.75 -27.39 -8.65
CA ASP A 565 4.70 -28.19 -9.87
C ASP A 565 5.59 -27.57 -10.96
N LEU A 566 6.18 -28.44 -11.78
CA LEU A 566 6.99 -28.02 -12.91
C LEU A 566 6.72 -28.89 -14.14
N GLY A 567 6.09 -28.28 -15.13
CA GLY A 567 5.77 -28.91 -16.41
C GLY A 567 4.44 -29.67 -16.42
N ASP A 568 4.12 -30.25 -17.58
CA ASP A 568 2.84 -30.89 -17.90
C ASP A 568 2.59 -32.27 -17.24
N ASN A 569 3.59 -32.81 -16.54
CA ASN A 569 3.53 -34.13 -15.94
C ASN A 569 4.25 -34.14 -14.58
N ALA A 570 3.50 -33.86 -13.51
CA ALA A 570 4.01 -33.79 -12.16
C ALA A 570 4.75 -35.08 -11.74
N ILE A 571 4.23 -36.26 -12.06
CA ILE A 571 4.86 -37.55 -11.70
C ILE A 571 6.25 -37.68 -12.34
N LYS A 572 6.37 -37.35 -13.63
CA LYS A 572 7.64 -37.38 -14.35
C LYS A 572 8.61 -36.34 -13.83
N ALA A 573 8.13 -35.13 -13.53
CA ALA A 573 8.95 -34.07 -12.95
C ALA A 573 9.49 -34.45 -11.56
N SER A 574 8.63 -35.01 -10.71
CA SER A 574 8.99 -35.50 -9.38
C SER A 574 9.98 -36.65 -9.44
N ASP A 575 9.89 -37.58 -10.41
CA ASP A 575 10.90 -38.63 -10.57
C ASP A 575 12.30 -38.04 -10.82
N TYR A 576 12.41 -37.06 -11.72
CA TYR A 576 13.67 -36.33 -11.95
C TYR A 576 14.15 -35.56 -10.69
N GLY A 577 13.22 -34.94 -9.96
CA GLY A 577 13.51 -34.30 -8.68
C GLY A 577 14.08 -35.29 -7.66
N ILE A 578 13.46 -36.46 -7.49
CA ILE A 578 13.91 -37.52 -6.59
C ILE A 578 15.28 -38.06 -7.02
N GLN A 579 15.53 -38.23 -8.32
CA GLN A 579 16.85 -38.60 -8.83
C GLN A 579 17.91 -37.56 -8.43
N ASN A 580 17.59 -36.27 -8.51
CA ASN A 580 18.48 -35.21 -8.05
C ASN A 580 18.71 -35.25 -6.54
N LEU A 581 17.67 -35.46 -5.73
CA LEU A 581 17.84 -35.61 -4.28
C LEU A 581 18.75 -36.80 -3.92
N LYS A 582 18.63 -37.94 -4.62
CA LYS A 582 19.52 -39.11 -4.45
C LYS A 582 20.99 -38.78 -4.75
N ARG A 583 21.26 -37.83 -5.65
CA ARG A 583 22.63 -37.34 -5.95
C ARG A 583 23.12 -36.34 -4.91
N ILE A 584 22.22 -35.54 -4.34
CA ILE A 584 22.56 -34.50 -3.35
C ILE A 584 22.88 -35.11 -1.98
N VAL A 585 22.05 -36.03 -1.49
CA VAL A 585 22.13 -36.59 -0.12
C VAL A 585 23.53 -37.11 0.25
N PRO A 586 24.22 -37.92 -0.56
CA PRO A 586 25.55 -38.43 -0.22
C PRO A 586 26.61 -37.34 -0.08
N ASN A 587 26.39 -36.18 -0.70
CA ASN A 587 27.33 -35.07 -0.72
C ASN A 587 27.06 -34.00 0.35
N LEU A 588 25.92 -34.07 1.06
CA LEU A 588 25.53 -33.05 2.03
C LEU A 588 26.61 -32.79 3.07
N VAL A 589 27.20 -33.84 3.65
CA VAL A 589 28.27 -33.70 4.65
C VAL A 589 29.43 -32.86 4.12
N THR A 590 29.86 -33.10 2.88
CA THR A 590 30.96 -32.37 2.25
C THR A 590 30.56 -30.96 1.83
N TRP A 591 29.39 -30.78 1.21
CA TRP A 591 28.95 -29.48 0.68
C TRP A 591 28.48 -28.50 1.76
N THR A 592 28.20 -28.98 2.96
CA THR A 592 27.81 -28.14 4.11
C THR A 592 28.90 -28.03 5.17
N GLN A 593 30.10 -28.55 4.90
CA GLN A 593 31.21 -28.47 5.83
C GLN A 593 31.84 -27.08 5.82
N GLU A 594 32.02 -26.51 7.01
CA GLU A 594 32.82 -25.31 7.23
C GLU A 594 33.69 -25.51 8.47
N ASP A 595 34.99 -25.19 8.36
CA ASP A 595 35.93 -25.35 9.46
C ASP A 595 35.53 -24.48 10.66
N GLY A 596 35.48 -25.10 11.84
CA GLY A 596 35.10 -24.43 13.09
C GLY A 596 33.59 -24.30 13.33
N LYS A 597 32.72 -24.84 12.44
CA LYS A 597 31.26 -24.90 12.65
C LYS A 597 30.78 -26.29 13.09
N ASN A 598 29.59 -26.34 13.67
CA ASN A 598 28.88 -27.58 14.03
C ASN A 598 28.04 -28.09 12.84
N TYR A 599 27.19 -29.10 13.09
CA TYR A 599 26.34 -29.71 12.06
C TYR A 599 24.99 -29.00 11.82
N ASP A 600 24.81 -27.75 12.26
CA ASP A 600 23.51 -27.06 12.13
C ASP A 600 23.12 -26.79 10.67
N ASP A 601 24.08 -26.46 9.80
CA ASP A 601 23.84 -26.30 8.35
C ASP A 601 23.48 -27.63 7.69
N LEU A 602 24.19 -28.72 8.03
CA LEU A 602 23.87 -30.07 7.57
C LEU A 602 22.46 -30.46 7.98
N LYS A 603 22.10 -30.28 9.26
CA LYS A 603 20.78 -30.57 9.79
C LYS A 603 19.69 -29.76 9.06
N THR A 604 19.96 -28.48 8.81
CA THR A 604 19.04 -27.58 8.11
C THR A 604 18.82 -28.07 6.67
N LEU A 605 19.88 -28.28 5.90
CA LEU A 605 19.76 -28.67 4.48
C LEU A 605 19.24 -30.11 4.32
N TYR A 606 19.58 -31.02 5.23
CA TYR A 606 18.96 -32.35 5.27
C TYR A 606 17.43 -32.25 5.50
N GLY A 607 16.99 -31.39 6.42
CA GLY A 607 15.57 -31.11 6.61
C GLY A 607 14.89 -30.53 5.37
N GLN A 608 15.60 -29.68 4.61
CA GLN A 608 15.10 -29.14 3.34
C GLN A 608 15.01 -30.20 2.24
N VAL A 609 15.92 -31.17 2.19
CA VAL A 609 15.81 -32.33 1.30
C VAL A 609 14.57 -33.17 1.62
N VAL A 610 14.33 -33.47 2.90
CA VAL A 610 13.12 -34.22 3.33
C VAL A 610 11.85 -33.42 3.00
N SER A 611 11.85 -32.11 3.23
CA SER A 611 10.75 -31.21 2.85
C SER A 611 10.49 -31.25 1.35
N GLN A 612 11.53 -31.20 0.52
CA GLN A 612 11.40 -31.29 -0.94
C GLN A 612 10.93 -32.66 -1.41
N PHE A 613 11.31 -33.75 -0.74
CA PHE A 613 10.84 -35.10 -1.07
C PHE A 613 9.34 -35.30 -0.77
N ASN A 614 8.81 -34.60 0.22
CA ASN A 614 7.40 -34.68 0.63
C ASN A 614 6.47 -33.74 -0.16
N ARG A 615 7.04 -32.80 -0.91
CA ARG A 615 6.32 -31.96 -1.87
C ARG A 615 6.25 -32.73 -3.19
#